data_AF-A0A7W7KRU9-F1
#
_entry.id   AF-A0A7W7KRU9-F1
#
_cell.length_a   1.000
_cell.length_b   1.000
_cell.length_c   1.000
_cell.angle_alpha   90.00
_cell.angle_beta   90.00
_cell.angle_gamma   90.00
#
_symmetry.space_group_name_H-M   'P 1'
#
loop_
_entity.id
_entity.type
_entity.pdbx_description
1 polymer ?
#
loop_
_entity_poly.entity_id
_entity_poly.type
_entity_poly.pdbx_seq_one_letter_code
_entity_poly.pdbx_strand_id
1 'polypeptide(L)'
;MAKRRAVTNLYLPGTEGFRKTEFIRDVVPKSMRIVLTHEGHPETFGTGLDHDAVKKAGISEDSLKRLQAVSLGKQTYQRVAMHVVVDRGLPENNPEPTLCGVFIRTPAIEMGPWMLNLTHEAVHCRISLLHADKAYIKAVMPAVRLESTMLPGIKYGYFEEVVVTGVLMAMRERPDIAARARNKTIRSVARGVNYEGSIGYHTQQRLLQLCPTMNDCSSDPTTMAGIMTSDAEMLKAIETDFKWFETHDLSVQHKTVAQKD
;
A
#
# COMPACT_ATOMS: atom_id res chain seq x y z
N MET A 1 28.19 -0.43 -11.25
CA MET A 1 26.75 -0.32 -10.95
C MET A 1 26.01 -1.48 -11.61
N ALA A 2 25.50 -2.44 -10.85
CA ALA A 2 24.66 -3.50 -11.42
C ALA A 2 23.38 -2.86 -11.99
N LYS A 3 23.07 -3.09 -13.28
CA LYS A 3 21.81 -2.69 -13.90
C LYS A 3 20.67 -3.25 -13.04
N ARG A 4 20.01 -2.41 -12.25
CA ARG A 4 18.74 -2.73 -11.59
C ARG A 4 17.73 -2.99 -12.72
N ARG A 5 17.61 -4.24 -13.19
CA ARG A 5 16.53 -4.66 -14.11
C ARG A 5 15.20 -4.23 -13.45
N ALA A 6 14.27 -3.59 -14.15
CA ALA A 6 13.06 -3.04 -13.54
C ALA A 6 11.92 -4.09 -13.52
N VAL A 7 10.77 -3.75 -12.95
CA VAL A 7 9.53 -4.54 -13.12
C VAL A 7 9.23 -4.73 -14.61
N THR A 8 8.76 -5.92 -14.97
CA THR A 8 8.33 -6.23 -16.34
C THR A 8 6.96 -5.61 -16.57
N ASN A 9 6.86 -4.74 -17.56
CA ASN A 9 5.59 -4.17 -17.98
C ASN A 9 4.78 -5.24 -18.72
N LEU A 10 3.55 -5.45 -18.30
CA LEU A 10 2.65 -6.44 -18.87
C LEU A 10 1.71 -5.85 -19.93
N TYR A 11 1.78 -4.54 -20.16
CA TYR A 11 0.87 -3.82 -21.03
C TYR A 11 1.51 -3.52 -22.39
N LEU A 12 0.67 -3.40 -23.41
CA LEU A 12 1.09 -2.94 -24.73
C LEU A 12 1.53 -1.46 -24.67
N PRO A 13 2.61 -1.08 -25.37
CA PRO A 13 3.04 0.32 -25.48
C PRO A 13 1.89 1.23 -25.96
N GLY A 14 1.83 2.44 -25.42
CA GLY A 14 0.79 3.43 -25.75
C GLY A 14 -0.51 3.31 -24.94
N THR A 15 -0.66 2.25 -24.14
CA THR A 15 -1.81 2.11 -23.22
C THR A 15 -1.60 2.88 -21.91
N GLU A 16 -2.70 3.21 -21.22
CA GLU A 16 -2.62 3.84 -19.90
C GLU A 16 -1.94 2.92 -18.87
N GLY A 17 -2.23 1.61 -18.93
CA GLY A 17 -1.61 0.61 -18.07
C GLY A 17 -0.09 0.55 -18.24
N PHE A 18 0.40 0.66 -19.48
CA PHE A 18 1.82 0.76 -19.76
C PHE A 18 2.44 1.98 -19.10
N ARG A 19 1.85 3.16 -19.32
CA ARG A 19 2.35 4.44 -18.78
C ARG A 19 2.39 4.45 -17.25
N LYS A 20 1.35 3.93 -16.60
CA LYS A 20 1.26 3.84 -15.13
C LYS A 20 2.25 2.82 -14.56
N THR A 21 2.42 1.67 -15.20
CA THR A 21 3.39 0.65 -14.77
C THR A 21 4.82 1.14 -14.93
N GLU A 22 5.15 1.81 -16.05
CA GLU A 22 6.46 2.46 -16.24
C GLU A 22 6.73 3.52 -15.17
N PHE A 23 5.71 4.26 -14.73
CA PHE A 23 5.87 5.30 -13.73
C PHE A 23 6.30 4.77 -12.35
N ILE A 24 5.85 3.57 -11.96
CA ILE A 24 6.18 2.95 -10.66
C ILE A 24 7.25 1.86 -10.74
N ARG A 25 7.82 1.61 -11.92
CA ARG A 25 8.75 0.49 -12.19
C ARG A 25 9.95 0.38 -11.25
N ASP A 26 10.38 1.51 -10.68
CA ASP A 26 11.55 1.61 -9.79
C ASP A 26 11.17 1.56 -8.30
N VAL A 27 9.86 1.58 -7.99
CA VAL A 27 9.32 1.51 -6.63
C VAL A 27 9.09 0.05 -6.23
N VAL A 28 8.58 -0.74 -7.16
CA VAL A 28 8.28 -2.16 -6.96
C VAL A 28 9.47 -3.05 -7.36
N PRO A 29 9.74 -4.14 -6.62
CA PRO A 29 10.82 -5.05 -6.95
C PRO A 29 10.48 -5.87 -8.19
N LYS A 30 11.53 -6.34 -8.87
CA LYS A 30 11.43 -7.11 -10.13
C LYS A 30 10.63 -8.38 -10.04
N SER A 31 10.59 -8.98 -8.85
CA SER A 31 9.83 -10.17 -8.52
C SER A 31 8.34 -9.88 -8.41
N MET A 32 7.90 -8.63 -8.62
CA MET A 32 6.51 -8.23 -8.61
C MET A 32 5.98 -8.06 -10.03
N ARG A 33 4.70 -8.39 -10.21
CA ARG A 33 3.93 -8.14 -11.43
C ARG A 33 2.76 -7.27 -11.07
N ILE A 34 2.55 -6.18 -11.81
CA ILE A 34 1.48 -5.22 -11.53
C ILE A 34 0.39 -5.36 -12.59
N VAL A 35 -0.85 -5.53 -12.14
CA VAL A 35 -2.04 -5.40 -12.97
C VAL A 35 -2.91 -4.29 -12.38
N LEU A 36 -3.32 -3.37 -13.23
CA LEU A 36 -4.20 -2.25 -12.91
C LEU A 36 -5.62 -2.56 -13.36
N THR A 37 -6.60 -2.08 -12.60
CA THR A 37 -8.01 -2.16 -12.98
C THR A 37 -8.78 -0.97 -12.42
N HIS A 38 -9.90 -0.63 -13.06
CA HIS A 38 -10.80 0.40 -12.57
C HIS A 38 -11.89 -0.24 -11.71
N GLU A 39 -12.01 0.21 -10.46
CA GLU A 39 -13.03 -0.27 -9.55
C GLU A 39 -14.42 0.18 -10.03
N GLY A 40 -15.38 -0.75 -9.99
CA GLY A 40 -16.70 -0.55 -10.59
C GLY A 40 -16.76 -0.85 -12.09
N HIS A 41 -15.62 -1.11 -12.73
CA HIS A 41 -15.50 -1.47 -14.15
C HIS A 41 -14.72 -2.78 -14.32
N PRO A 42 -15.22 -3.91 -13.79
CA PRO A 42 -14.54 -5.20 -13.86
C PRO A 42 -14.24 -5.67 -15.28
N GLU A 43 -14.99 -5.18 -16.28
CA GLU A 43 -14.78 -5.38 -17.71
C GLU A 43 -13.47 -4.76 -18.21
N THR A 44 -12.94 -3.76 -17.49
CA THR A 44 -11.67 -3.09 -17.83
C THR A 44 -10.45 -3.77 -17.19
N PHE A 45 -10.65 -4.82 -16.39
CA PHE A 45 -9.57 -5.57 -15.77
C PHE A 45 -8.65 -6.16 -16.84
N GLY A 46 -7.37 -5.77 -16.81
CA GLY A 46 -6.40 -6.24 -17.79
C GLY A 46 -6.56 -5.66 -19.19
N THR A 47 -7.36 -4.61 -19.39
CA THR A 47 -7.42 -3.91 -20.68
C THR A 47 -6.03 -3.40 -21.08
N GLY A 48 -5.62 -3.73 -22.29
CA GLY A 48 -4.31 -3.36 -22.83
C GLY A 48 -3.14 -4.24 -22.36
N LEU A 49 -3.40 -5.36 -21.68
CA LEU A 49 -2.37 -6.36 -21.41
C LEU A 49 -1.86 -6.99 -22.72
N ASP A 50 -0.55 -7.18 -22.79
CA ASP A 50 0.12 -7.96 -23.81
C ASP A 50 0.10 -9.43 -23.37
N HIS A 51 -0.68 -10.27 -24.06
CA HIS A 51 -0.84 -11.69 -23.74
C HIS A 51 0.49 -12.46 -23.78
N ASP A 52 1.41 -12.10 -24.68
CA ASP A 52 2.73 -12.73 -24.75
C ASP A 52 3.60 -12.32 -23.56
N ALA A 53 3.52 -11.05 -23.14
CA ALA A 53 4.22 -10.57 -21.94
C ALA A 53 3.67 -11.23 -20.67
N VAL A 54 2.35 -11.39 -20.54
CA VAL A 54 1.68 -12.09 -19.41
C VAL A 54 2.12 -13.55 -19.36
N LYS A 55 2.09 -14.25 -20.50
CA LYS A 55 2.53 -15.65 -20.59
C LYS A 55 4.01 -15.80 -20.24
N LYS A 56 4.88 -14.92 -20.76
CA LYS A 56 6.32 -14.89 -20.45
C LYS A 56 6.60 -14.57 -18.98
N ALA A 57 5.72 -13.78 -18.35
CA ALA A 57 5.80 -13.47 -16.93
C ALA A 57 5.36 -14.64 -16.02
N GLY A 58 4.86 -15.74 -16.58
CA GLY A 58 4.41 -16.92 -15.84
C GLY A 58 3.09 -16.71 -15.10
N ILE A 59 2.28 -15.73 -15.52
CA ILE A 59 1.00 -15.42 -14.88
C ILE A 59 -0.08 -16.31 -15.48
N SER A 60 -0.73 -17.12 -14.64
CA SER A 60 -1.85 -17.97 -15.08
C SER A 60 -3.14 -17.18 -15.27
N GLU A 61 -4.02 -17.66 -16.14
CA GLU A 61 -5.37 -17.10 -16.27
C GLU A 61 -6.16 -17.17 -14.96
N ASP A 62 -5.98 -18.23 -14.17
CA ASP A 62 -6.66 -18.39 -12.89
C ASP A 62 -6.19 -17.34 -11.87
N SER A 63 -4.93 -16.93 -11.91
CA SER A 63 -4.43 -15.82 -11.09
C SER A 63 -5.09 -14.49 -11.46
N LEU A 64 -5.26 -14.23 -12.76
CA LEU A 64 -5.97 -13.04 -13.23
C LEU A 64 -7.46 -13.09 -12.84
N LYS A 65 -8.11 -14.25 -12.99
CA LYS A 65 -9.51 -14.45 -12.57
C LYS A 65 -9.69 -14.27 -11.07
N ARG A 66 -8.76 -14.76 -10.24
CA ARG A 66 -8.81 -14.55 -8.78
C ARG A 66 -8.70 -13.09 -8.40
N LEU A 67 -7.76 -12.34 -9.00
CA LEU A 67 -7.66 -10.89 -8.77
C LEU A 67 -8.92 -10.15 -9.21
N GLN A 68 -9.48 -10.50 -10.38
CA GLN A 68 -10.72 -9.91 -10.87
C GLN A 68 -11.91 -10.23 -9.93
N ALA A 69 -12.00 -11.45 -9.40
CA ALA A 69 -13.05 -11.84 -8.47
C ALA A 69 -12.99 -11.06 -7.15
N VAL A 70 -11.78 -10.83 -6.61
CA VAL A 70 -11.62 -10.00 -5.40
C VAL A 70 -12.02 -8.55 -5.67
N SER A 71 -11.79 -8.03 -6.89
CA SER A 71 -12.29 -6.71 -7.32
C SER A 71 -13.80 -6.58 -7.18
N LEU A 72 -14.53 -7.63 -7.55
CA LEU A 72 -15.99 -7.64 -7.62
C LEU A 72 -16.62 -7.75 -6.24
N GLY A 73 -15.96 -8.45 -5.30
CA GLY A 73 -16.44 -8.64 -3.93
C GLY A 73 -16.22 -7.45 -2.99
N LYS A 74 -15.33 -6.51 -3.34
CA LYS A 74 -14.99 -5.32 -2.52
C LYS A 74 -15.77 -4.05 -2.88
N GLN A 75 -16.90 -4.15 -3.59
CA GLN A 75 -17.71 -2.97 -3.95
C GLN A 75 -18.27 -2.16 -2.76
N THR A 76 -18.13 -2.66 -1.54
CA THR A 76 -18.73 -2.09 -0.35
C THR A 76 -17.71 -1.33 0.50
N TYR A 77 -17.86 -0.01 0.49
CA TYR A 77 -17.40 0.99 1.48
C TYR A 77 -15.89 1.24 1.59
N GLN A 78 -15.46 2.38 1.04
CA GLN A 78 -14.58 3.40 1.66
C GLN A 78 -14.12 4.44 0.61
N ARG A 79 -13.91 5.68 1.02
CA ARG A 79 -13.52 6.83 0.17
C ARG A 79 -12.07 6.78 -0.34
N VAL A 80 -11.51 5.58 -0.50
CA VAL A 80 -10.10 5.33 -0.84
C VAL A 80 -9.92 5.39 -2.36
N ALA A 81 -8.92 6.13 -2.85
CA ALA A 81 -8.73 6.38 -4.28
C ALA A 81 -8.16 5.16 -5.04
N MET A 82 -7.33 4.36 -4.38
CA MET A 82 -6.75 3.13 -4.93
C MET A 82 -6.51 2.13 -3.79
N HIS A 83 -6.51 0.82 -4.08
CA HIS A 83 -6.11 -0.19 -3.10
C HIS A 83 -5.40 -1.37 -3.78
N VAL A 84 -4.67 -2.18 -3.00
CA VAL A 84 -4.02 -3.40 -3.51
C VAL A 84 -4.73 -4.69 -3.14
N VAL A 85 -4.64 -5.69 -4.03
CA VAL A 85 -4.88 -7.11 -3.73
C VAL A 85 -3.71 -7.90 -4.27
N VAL A 86 -3.20 -8.83 -3.47
CA VAL A 86 -2.06 -9.65 -3.86
C VAL A 86 -2.49 -11.10 -3.94
N ASP A 87 -2.31 -11.71 -5.11
CA ASP A 87 -2.47 -13.15 -5.26
C ASP A 87 -1.15 -13.84 -4.95
N ARG A 88 -1.17 -14.66 -3.89
CA ARG A 88 -0.03 -15.48 -3.45
C ARG A 88 -0.13 -16.94 -3.93
N GLY A 89 -1.26 -17.33 -4.54
CA GLY A 89 -1.55 -18.70 -4.94
C GLY A 89 -1.06 -19.05 -6.35
N LEU A 90 0.25 -19.06 -6.59
CA LEU A 90 0.80 -19.77 -7.74
C LEU A 90 0.94 -21.26 -7.36
N PRO A 91 0.29 -22.22 -8.06
CA PRO A 91 0.40 -23.63 -7.70
C PRO A 91 1.80 -24.20 -7.97
N GLU A 92 2.31 -24.90 -6.96
CA GLU A 92 3.32 -25.98 -6.93
C GLU A 92 4.47 -25.91 -7.97
N ASN A 93 5.44 -25.03 -7.70
CA ASN A 93 6.90 -25.25 -7.85
C ASN A 93 7.74 -24.00 -8.19
N ASN A 94 7.20 -22.77 -8.19
CA ASN A 94 8.01 -21.61 -8.61
C ASN A 94 8.38 -20.61 -7.47
N PRO A 95 9.67 -20.37 -7.21
CA PRO A 95 10.16 -19.45 -6.18
C PRO A 95 10.04 -17.93 -6.48
N GLU A 96 9.50 -17.45 -7.61
CA GLU A 96 9.13 -16.04 -7.92
C GLU A 96 8.16 -16.02 -9.12
N PRO A 97 7.31 -15.00 -9.46
CA PRO A 97 7.02 -13.67 -8.91
C PRO A 97 5.59 -13.51 -8.29
N THR A 98 5.38 -12.51 -7.42
CA THR A 98 4.06 -12.22 -6.83
C THR A 98 3.25 -11.24 -7.69
N LEU A 99 1.98 -11.57 -7.95
CA LEU A 99 1.06 -10.72 -8.71
C LEU A 99 0.32 -9.77 -7.76
N CYS A 100 0.49 -8.46 -7.98
CA CYS A 100 -0.21 -7.40 -7.28
C CYS A 100 -1.21 -6.72 -8.23
N GLY A 101 -2.49 -6.78 -7.88
CA GLY A 101 -3.54 -5.96 -8.47
C GLY A 101 -3.63 -4.61 -7.78
N VAL A 102 -3.58 -3.51 -8.53
CA VAL A 102 -3.87 -2.16 -8.04
C VAL A 102 -5.21 -1.71 -8.63
N PHE A 103 -6.18 -1.48 -7.77
CA PHE A 103 -7.55 -1.13 -8.11
C PHE A 103 -7.70 0.38 -8.01
N ILE A 104 -8.17 1.04 -9.07
CA ILE A 104 -8.25 2.50 -9.19
C ILE A 104 -9.73 2.92 -9.24
N ARG A 105 -10.22 3.72 -8.29
CA ARG A 105 -11.60 4.25 -8.37
C ARG A 105 -11.70 5.35 -9.43
N THR A 106 -12.64 5.23 -10.36
CA THR A 106 -12.76 6.11 -11.54
C THR A 106 -12.99 7.61 -11.26
N PRO A 107 -13.70 8.09 -10.21
CA PRO A 107 -13.73 9.54 -9.96
C PRO A 107 -12.37 10.09 -9.47
N ALA A 108 -11.40 9.24 -9.11
CA ALA A 108 -10.05 9.68 -8.73
C ALA A 108 -9.16 10.07 -9.92
N ILE A 109 -9.63 9.86 -11.16
CA ILE A 109 -8.91 10.30 -12.39
C ILE A 109 -9.01 11.83 -12.55
N GLU A 110 -10.03 12.47 -11.96
CA GLU A 110 -10.22 13.93 -11.98
C GLU A 110 -9.71 14.64 -10.70
N MET A 111 -9.34 13.90 -9.65
CA MET A 111 -8.92 14.45 -8.36
C MET A 111 -7.41 14.30 -8.08
N GLY A 112 -6.59 15.23 -8.58
CA GLY A 112 -5.20 15.37 -8.11
C GLY A 112 -4.24 14.23 -8.50
N PRO A 113 -3.00 14.19 -7.94
CA PRO A 113 -1.89 13.48 -8.57
C PRO A 113 -2.01 11.97 -8.32
N TRP A 114 -2.70 11.26 -9.21
CA TRP A 114 -2.72 9.79 -9.32
C TRP A 114 -1.33 9.17 -9.15
N MET A 115 -0.28 9.91 -9.50
CA MET A 115 1.13 9.59 -9.25
C MET A 115 1.45 9.27 -7.78
N LEU A 116 1.02 10.09 -6.82
CA LEU A 116 1.30 9.85 -5.40
C LEU A 116 0.52 8.63 -4.89
N ASN A 117 -0.76 8.52 -5.24
CA ASN A 117 -1.59 7.39 -4.82
C ASN A 117 -1.11 6.08 -5.45
N LEU A 118 -0.78 6.09 -6.75
CA LEU A 118 -0.22 4.90 -7.41
C LEU A 118 1.13 4.50 -6.83
N THR A 119 1.97 5.48 -6.47
CA THR A 119 3.24 5.18 -5.78
C THR A 119 2.99 4.60 -4.39
N HIS A 120 2.02 5.13 -3.65
CA HIS A 120 1.60 4.62 -2.35
C HIS A 120 1.17 3.14 -2.43
N GLU A 121 0.27 2.80 -3.36
CA GLU A 121 -0.13 1.40 -3.59
C GLU A 121 1.04 0.53 -4.06
N ALA A 122 1.95 1.07 -4.87
CA ALA A 122 3.15 0.35 -5.28
C ALA A 122 4.06 0.01 -4.08
N VAL A 123 4.11 0.85 -3.03
CA VAL A 123 4.78 0.52 -1.78
C VAL A 123 4.03 -0.60 -1.03
N HIS A 124 2.70 -0.60 -0.97
CA HIS A 124 1.93 -1.72 -0.40
C HIS A 124 2.21 -3.04 -1.13
N CYS A 125 2.26 -3.01 -2.46
CA CYS A 125 2.67 -4.15 -3.27
C CYS A 125 4.07 -4.65 -2.85
N ARG A 126 5.05 -3.75 -2.72
CA ARG A 126 6.41 -4.08 -2.24
C ARG A 126 6.39 -4.69 -0.83
N ILE A 127 5.63 -4.12 0.09
CA ILE A 127 5.50 -4.61 1.47
C ILE A 127 4.86 -6.00 1.51
N SER A 128 3.92 -6.28 0.63
CA SER A 128 3.23 -7.58 0.60
C SER A 128 4.17 -8.77 0.35
N LEU A 129 5.33 -8.56 -0.27
CA LEU A 129 6.41 -9.56 -0.37
C LEU A 129 7.12 -9.81 0.96
N LEU A 130 7.19 -8.78 1.81
CA LEU A 130 7.86 -8.81 3.09
C LEU A 130 7.03 -9.47 4.19
N HIS A 131 5.74 -9.76 3.95
CA HIS A 131 4.90 -10.45 4.94
C HIS A 131 5.37 -11.87 5.26
N ALA A 132 6.19 -12.49 4.40
CA ALA A 132 6.87 -13.76 4.67
C ALA A 132 8.28 -13.57 5.29
N ASP A 133 8.78 -12.33 5.35
CA ASP A 133 10.10 -12.00 5.85
C ASP A 133 10.10 -11.86 7.38
N LYS A 134 10.93 -12.66 8.06
CA LYS A 134 11.01 -12.68 9.52
C LYS A 134 11.48 -11.35 10.12
N ALA A 135 12.38 -10.63 9.45
CA ALA A 135 12.88 -9.34 9.91
C ALA A 135 11.79 -8.27 9.79
N TYR A 136 11.06 -8.24 8.68
CA TYR A 136 9.91 -7.33 8.53
C TYR A 136 8.84 -7.60 9.57
N ILE A 137 8.42 -8.86 9.73
CA ILE A 137 7.45 -9.25 10.75
C ILE A 137 7.93 -8.84 12.14
N LYS A 138 9.19 -9.13 12.50
CA LYS A 138 9.75 -8.70 13.79
C LYS A 138 9.70 -7.18 13.98
N ALA A 139 9.96 -6.40 12.94
CA ALA A 139 9.96 -4.94 12.99
C ALA A 139 8.56 -4.35 13.21
N VAL A 140 7.50 -4.96 12.66
CA VAL A 140 6.11 -4.44 12.79
C VAL A 140 5.39 -4.93 14.06
N MET A 141 5.79 -6.09 14.61
CA MET A 141 5.08 -6.69 15.76
C MET A 141 4.94 -5.80 17.00
N PRO A 142 5.89 -4.91 17.37
CA PRO A 142 5.71 -4.02 18.51
C PRO A 142 4.46 -3.14 18.39
N ALA A 143 4.20 -2.56 17.22
CA ALA A 143 3.00 -1.75 16.97
C ALA A 143 1.73 -2.60 16.98
N VAL A 144 1.77 -3.81 16.39
CA VAL A 144 0.62 -4.74 16.36
C VAL A 144 0.23 -5.24 17.76
N ARG A 145 1.20 -5.30 18.68
CA ARG A 145 1.00 -5.74 20.07
C ARG A 145 0.54 -4.65 21.02
N LEU A 146 0.43 -3.39 20.56
CA LEU A 146 -0.12 -2.30 21.37
C LEU A 146 -1.53 -2.65 21.85
N GLU A 147 -1.85 -2.26 23.08
CA GLU A 147 -3.14 -2.51 23.70
C GLU A 147 -4.24 -1.70 23.02
N SER A 148 -5.24 -2.41 22.49
CA SER A 148 -6.44 -1.83 21.87
C SER A 148 -7.49 -2.93 21.66
N THR A 149 -8.74 -2.47 21.59
CA THR A 149 -9.91 -3.12 20.98
C THR A 149 -9.71 -3.91 19.69
N MET A 150 -8.84 -3.36 18.86
CA MET A 150 -8.75 -3.67 17.45
C MET A 150 -8.17 -5.07 17.22
N LEU A 151 -8.78 -5.80 16.28
CA LEU A 151 -8.26 -7.09 15.85
C LEU A 151 -6.81 -6.94 15.31
N PRO A 152 -5.91 -7.89 15.56
CA PRO A 152 -4.51 -7.79 15.15
C PRO A 152 -4.31 -7.48 13.66
N GLY A 153 -5.14 -8.05 12.78
CA GLY A 153 -5.07 -7.77 11.34
C GLY A 153 -5.42 -6.32 10.98
N ILE A 154 -6.29 -5.66 11.75
CA ILE A 154 -6.63 -4.25 11.54
C ILE A 154 -5.48 -3.37 12.02
N LYS A 155 -4.91 -3.67 13.21
CA LYS A 155 -3.73 -2.96 13.72
C LYS A 155 -2.54 -3.06 12.77
N TYR A 156 -2.34 -4.24 12.18
CA TYR A 156 -1.34 -4.46 11.16
C TYR A 156 -1.58 -3.60 9.93
N GLY A 157 -2.79 -3.60 9.36
CA GLY A 157 -3.12 -2.78 8.20
C GLY A 157 -2.92 -1.29 8.47
N TYR A 158 -3.37 -0.81 9.63
CA TYR A 158 -3.16 0.57 10.06
C TYR A 158 -1.67 0.93 10.18
N PHE A 159 -0.88 0.06 10.83
CA PHE A 159 0.55 0.32 10.95
C PHE A 159 1.27 0.23 9.60
N GLU A 160 0.81 -0.63 8.68
CA GLU A 160 1.35 -0.68 7.32
C GLU A 160 1.16 0.66 6.59
N GLU A 161 0.02 1.32 6.72
CA GLU A 161 -0.23 2.67 6.19
C GLU A 161 0.76 3.71 6.74
N VAL A 162 1.10 3.60 8.03
CA VAL A 162 2.12 4.43 8.68
C VAL A 162 3.48 4.21 8.04
N VAL A 163 3.87 2.94 7.86
CA VAL A 163 5.12 2.55 7.19
C VAL A 163 5.17 3.06 5.76
N VAL A 164 4.10 2.89 4.98
CA VAL A 164 4.02 3.40 3.60
C VAL A 164 4.18 4.91 3.55
N THR A 165 3.48 5.63 4.43
CA THR A 165 3.59 7.09 4.51
C THR A 165 5.02 7.54 4.81
N GLY A 166 5.69 6.89 5.75
CA GLY A 166 7.09 7.16 6.07
C GLY A 166 8.02 6.86 4.89
N VAL A 167 7.86 5.69 4.24
CA VAL A 167 8.66 5.30 3.06
C VAL A 167 8.53 6.35 1.97
N LEU A 168 7.30 6.78 1.64
CA LEU A 168 7.05 7.82 0.64
C LEU A 168 7.77 9.12 0.97
N MET A 169 7.71 9.58 2.23
CA MET A 169 8.41 10.79 2.70
C MET A 169 9.95 10.69 2.60
N ALA A 170 10.49 9.47 2.57
CA ALA A 170 11.92 9.18 2.53
C ALA A 170 12.43 8.74 1.12
N MET A 171 11.59 8.74 0.07
CA MET A 171 11.97 8.27 -1.27
C MET A 171 12.99 9.18 -1.97
N ARG A 172 14.28 8.85 -1.84
CA ARG A 172 15.38 9.66 -2.40
C ARG A 172 15.45 9.60 -3.92
N GLU A 173 15.09 8.46 -4.49
CA GLU A 173 15.00 8.24 -5.91
C GLU A 173 13.85 9.02 -6.57
N ARG A 174 12.90 9.53 -5.78
CA ARG A 174 11.70 10.24 -6.24
C ARG A 174 11.41 11.47 -5.34
N PRO A 175 12.26 12.51 -5.36
CA PRO A 175 12.12 13.66 -4.48
C PRO A 175 10.82 14.44 -4.72
N ASP A 176 10.26 14.38 -5.93
CA ASP A 176 8.94 14.94 -6.27
C ASP A 176 7.80 14.24 -5.50
N ILE A 177 7.87 12.92 -5.37
CA ILE A 177 6.91 12.12 -4.59
C ILE A 177 7.11 12.35 -3.10
N ALA A 178 8.37 12.35 -2.63
CA ALA A 178 8.68 12.58 -1.22
C ALA A 178 8.17 13.95 -0.73
N ALA A 179 8.40 15.01 -1.51
CA ALA A 179 7.89 16.34 -1.20
C ALA A 179 6.36 16.39 -1.19
N ARG A 180 5.68 15.74 -2.14
CA ARG A 180 4.22 15.66 -2.19
C ARG A 180 3.64 14.89 -1.00
N ALA A 181 4.24 13.75 -0.65
CA ALA A 181 3.85 12.93 0.49
C ALA A 181 3.99 13.73 1.79
N ARG A 182 5.16 14.36 2.00
CA ARG A 182 5.41 15.22 3.15
C ARG A 182 4.41 16.38 3.24
N ASN A 183 4.16 17.08 2.15
CA ASN A 183 3.20 18.19 2.12
C ASN A 183 1.77 17.71 2.39
N LYS A 184 1.39 16.50 1.95
CA LYS A 184 0.11 15.88 2.32
C LYS A 184 0.05 15.62 3.83
N THR A 185 1.11 15.08 4.43
CA THR A 185 1.21 14.85 5.87
C THR A 185 1.13 16.15 6.67
N ILE A 186 1.88 17.19 6.28
CA ILE A 186 1.84 18.52 6.95
C ILE A 186 0.43 19.11 6.91
N ARG A 187 -0.23 19.09 5.74
CA ARG A 187 -1.61 19.59 5.62
C ARG A 187 -2.59 18.79 6.45
N SER A 188 -2.39 17.48 6.56
CA SER A 188 -3.21 16.61 7.39
C SER A 188 -3.03 16.93 8.87
N VAL A 189 -1.79 17.07 9.34
CA VAL A 189 -1.48 17.53 10.70
C VAL A 189 -2.08 18.91 10.99
N ALA A 190 -2.01 19.85 10.05
CA ALA A 190 -2.57 21.20 10.22
C ALA A 190 -4.09 21.20 10.46
N ARG A 191 -4.81 20.11 10.14
CA ARG A 191 -6.23 19.96 10.48
C ARG A 191 -6.46 19.72 11.97
N GLY A 192 -5.45 19.26 12.71
CA GLY A 192 -5.52 19.10 14.16
C GLY A 192 -6.36 17.92 14.66
N VAL A 193 -6.88 17.07 13.77
CA VAL A 193 -7.84 16.00 14.12
C VAL A 193 -7.65 14.74 13.28
N ASN A 194 -8.07 13.61 13.83
CA ASN A 194 -8.22 12.35 13.09
C ASN A 194 -9.40 12.43 12.11
N TYR A 195 -9.29 11.72 10.99
CA TYR A 195 -10.36 11.58 10.00
C TYR A 195 -10.25 10.22 9.30
N GLU A 196 -11.34 9.78 8.67
CA GLU A 196 -11.43 8.49 7.97
C GLU A 196 -10.32 8.35 6.91
N GLY A 197 -9.60 7.22 6.91
CA GLY A 197 -8.48 6.97 5.99
C GLY A 197 -7.19 7.76 6.30
N SER A 198 -7.12 8.42 7.45
CA SER A 198 -5.89 8.99 8.00
C SER A 198 -5.10 7.93 8.77
N ILE A 199 -3.77 8.00 8.78
CA ILE A 199 -2.92 7.16 9.64
C ILE A 199 -2.91 7.61 11.11
N GLY A 200 -3.66 8.65 11.46
CA GLY A 200 -3.71 9.23 12.80
C GLY A 200 -2.93 10.55 12.91
N TYR A 201 -3.48 11.51 13.65
CA TYR A 201 -2.98 12.87 13.83
C TYR A 201 -1.70 12.86 14.66
N HIS A 202 -1.71 12.19 15.81
CA HIS A 202 -0.53 12.09 16.67
C HIS A 202 0.58 11.32 15.95
N THR A 203 0.21 10.26 15.25
CA THR A 203 1.11 9.43 14.46
C THR A 203 1.78 10.23 13.34
N GLN A 204 1.01 11.05 12.61
CA GLN A 204 1.58 11.92 11.58
C GLN A 204 2.46 13.03 12.15
N GLN A 205 2.09 13.61 13.29
CA GLN A 205 2.93 14.60 13.97
C GLN A 205 4.27 14.01 14.33
N ARG A 206 4.27 12.83 14.97
CA ARG A 206 5.51 12.17 15.35
C ARG A 206 6.32 11.71 14.15
N LEU A 207 5.66 11.23 13.09
CA LEU A 207 6.33 10.88 11.83
C LEU A 207 7.06 12.08 11.21
N LEU A 208 6.46 13.28 11.22
CA LEU A 208 7.13 14.50 10.73
C LEU A 208 8.33 14.93 11.59
N GLN A 209 8.32 14.60 12.89
CA GLN A 209 9.43 14.86 13.80
C GLN A 209 10.57 13.83 13.64
N LEU A 210 10.24 12.56 13.43
CA LEU A 210 11.22 11.50 13.20
C LEU A 210 11.84 11.56 11.81
N CYS A 211 11.04 11.95 10.81
CA CYS A 211 11.47 12.09 9.43
C CYS A 211 11.36 13.57 8.98
N PRO A 212 12.13 14.51 9.58
CA PRO A 212 12.03 15.94 9.27
C PRO A 212 12.58 16.29 7.88
N THR A 213 13.32 15.39 7.24
CA THR A 213 13.70 15.46 5.84
C THR A 213 13.68 14.06 5.23
N MET A 214 13.80 13.98 3.90
CA MET A 214 13.93 12.70 3.19
C MET A 214 15.22 11.93 3.52
N ASN A 215 16.18 12.53 4.23
CA ASN A 215 17.44 11.90 4.58
C ASN A 215 17.44 11.24 5.96
N ASP A 216 16.50 11.60 6.83
CA ASP A 216 16.48 11.12 8.22
C ASP A 216 15.88 9.72 8.36
N CYS A 217 15.09 9.32 7.37
CA CYS A 217 14.41 8.03 7.35
C CYS A 217 14.75 7.22 6.09
N SER A 218 14.29 5.96 6.06
CA SER A 218 14.61 5.00 5.00
C SER A 218 13.45 4.78 4.03
N SER A 219 13.73 4.73 2.72
CA SER A 219 12.77 4.24 1.72
C SER A 219 12.66 2.70 1.67
N ASP A 220 13.35 2.00 2.57
CA ASP A 220 13.18 0.56 2.81
C ASP A 220 12.10 0.30 3.89
N PRO A 221 11.02 -0.45 3.56
CA PRO A 221 9.91 -0.66 4.51
C PRO A 221 10.30 -1.35 5.81
N THR A 222 11.20 -2.34 5.77
CA THR A 222 11.66 -3.04 7.00
C THR A 222 12.42 -2.09 7.90
N THR A 223 13.33 -1.30 7.33
CA THR A 223 14.07 -0.30 8.07
C THR A 223 13.15 0.80 8.62
N MET A 224 12.20 1.29 7.81
CA MET A 224 11.22 2.29 8.23
C MET A 224 10.36 1.79 9.40
N ALA A 225 9.82 0.57 9.30
CA ALA A 225 9.06 -0.05 10.38
C ALA A 225 9.91 -0.13 11.66
N GLY A 226 11.18 -0.52 11.54
CA GLY A 226 12.12 -0.56 12.68
C GLY A 226 12.37 0.80 13.31
N ILE A 227 12.55 1.86 12.51
CA ILE A 227 12.68 3.25 13.01
C ILE A 227 11.45 3.62 13.82
N MET A 228 10.25 3.41 13.25
CA MET A 228 8.98 3.76 13.89
C MET A 228 8.73 2.98 15.18
N THR A 229 9.03 1.68 15.22
CA THR A 229 8.79 0.86 16.41
C THR A 229 9.90 0.94 17.45
N SER A 230 11.07 1.50 17.10
CA SER A 230 12.13 1.81 18.07
C SER A 230 11.89 3.12 18.85
N ASP A 231 11.00 3.98 18.37
CA ASP A 231 10.67 5.25 19.01
C ASP A 231 9.46 5.11 19.94
N ALA A 232 9.68 5.27 21.25
CA ALA A 232 8.64 5.10 22.26
C ALA A 232 7.47 6.10 22.09
N GLU A 233 7.77 7.34 21.70
CA GLU A 233 6.75 8.37 21.47
C GLU A 233 5.92 8.06 20.21
N MET A 234 6.51 7.45 19.18
CA MET A 234 5.79 6.96 18.00
C MET A 234 4.85 5.82 18.36
N LEU A 235 5.30 4.83 19.14
CA LEU A 235 4.43 3.76 19.60
C LEU A 235 3.25 4.28 20.44
N LYS A 236 3.50 5.25 21.32
CA LYS A 236 2.46 5.92 22.10
C LYS A 236 1.47 6.72 21.24
N ALA A 237 1.98 7.40 20.20
CA ALA A 237 1.15 8.12 19.23
C ALA A 237 0.25 7.15 18.45
N ILE A 238 0.80 6.04 17.97
CA ILE A 238 0.06 4.97 17.28
C ILE A 238 -1.02 4.39 18.19
N GLU A 239 -0.70 4.08 19.45
CA GLU A 239 -1.66 3.55 20.41
C GLU A 239 -2.82 4.53 20.65
N THR A 240 -2.50 5.83 20.78
CA THR A 240 -3.51 6.89 20.96
C THR A 240 -4.46 6.94 19.76
N ASP A 241 -3.92 6.89 18.55
CA ASP A 241 -4.74 6.93 17.34
C ASP A 241 -5.52 5.63 17.13
N PHE A 242 -4.97 4.45 17.47
CA PHE A 242 -5.71 3.17 17.45
C PHE A 242 -6.96 3.23 18.33
N LYS A 243 -6.85 3.74 19.56
CA LYS A 243 -7.99 3.90 20.47
C LYS A 243 -9.05 4.87 19.91
N TRP A 244 -8.61 5.89 19.18
CA TRP A 244 -9.53 6.79 18.47
C TRP A 244 -10.27 6.07 17.34
N PHE A 245 -9.56 5.32 16.49
CA PHE A 245 -10.17 4.60 15.36
C PHE A 245 -11.15 3.52 15.80
N GLU A 246 -10.85 2.83 16.90
CA GLU A 246 -11.75 1.87 17.53
C GLU A 246 -13.14 2.46 17.86
N THR A 247 -13.16 3.74 18.25
CA THR A 247 -14.37 4.43 18.74
C THR A 247 -15.04 5.33 17.70
N HIS A 248 -14.38 5.63 16.58
CA HIS A 248 -14.84 6.63 15.61
C HIS A 248 -14.77 6.19 14.14
N ASP A 249 -14.05 5.11 13.82
CA ASP A 249 -14.03 4.59 12.46
C ASP A 249 -15.17 3.57 12.28
N LEU A 250 -16.18 3.97 11.50
CA LEU A 250 -17.33 3.14 11.15
C LEU A 250 -16.91 1.84 10.44
N SER A 251 -15.73 1.79 9.80
CA SER A 251 -15.21 0.56 9.20
C SER A 251 -14.71 -0.47 10.22
N VAL A 252 -14.34 -0.02 11.43
CA VAL A 252 -13.92 -0.87 12.55
C VAL A 252 -15.13 -1.31 13.39
N GLN A 253 -16.15 -0.45 13.53
CA GLN A 253 -17.33 -0.72 14.37
C GLN A 253 -18.32 -1.74 13.81
N HIS A 254 -18.25 -2.10 12.53
CA HIS A 254 -19.22 -3.03 11.91
C HIS A 254 -18.78 -4.50 11.85
N LYS A 255 -17.61 -4.87 12.40
CA LYS A 255 -17.21 -6.30 12.51
C LYS A 255 -17.82 -7.05 13.68
N THR A 256 -18.54 -6.38 14.57
CA THR A 256 -19.27 -7.03 15.69
C THR A 256 -20.57 -7.72 15.24
N VAL A 257 -21.00 -7.56 13.98
CA VAL A 257 -22.26 -8.13 13.46
C VAL A 257 -22.04 -9.38 12.59
N ALA A 258 -20.84 -9.64 12.07
CA ALA A 258 -20.58 -10.77 11.17
C ALA A 258 -20.04 -12.05 11.88
N GLN A 259 -20.16 -12.14 13.20
CA GLN A 259 -19.85 -13.36 13.98
C GLN A 259 -21.07 -13.95 14.71
N LYS A 260 -22.27 -13.51 14.35
CA LYS A 260 -23.52 -14.19 14.69
C LYS A 260 -24.31 -14.34 13.40
N ASP A 261 -24.04 -15.43 12.69
CA ASP A 261 -25.01 -16.26 11.97
C ASP A 261 -24.28 -17.47 11.36
#